data_AF-A0A328NRW7-F1
#
_entry.id   AF-A0A328NRW7-F1
#
_cell.length_a   1.000
_cell.length_b   1.000
_cell.length_c   1.000
_cell.angle_alpha   90.00
_cell.angle_beta   90.00
_cell.angle_gamma   90.00
#
_symmetry.space_group_name_H-M   'P 1'
#
loop_
_entity.id
_entity.type
_entity.pdbx_description
1 polymer ?
#
loop_
_entity_poly.entity_id
_entity_poly.type
_entity_poly.pdbx_seq_one_letter_code
_entity_poly.pdbx_strand_id
1 'polypeptide(L)'
;MDATVMTPDRAGRKQQRLRLILGLVLLPAVVGALAVGVAVGGQNTGIFDGEPPRWAGNFGRLLVILGVIVEVAAVVWVVRTGRYRAARQSPLLTLSWSHRRRLARQVRRGTPEADEDPALLVETARQAAGQRWFVVLVAGLATTSVGQAFLGFAPFFAVIGGLLLVIWTVLTVSVLRNARRAEAFLRDHPDLSGRWP
;
A
#
# COMPACT_ATOMS: atom_id res chain seq x y z
N MET A 1 -13.34 46.89 -1.84
CA MET A 1 -13.66 45.75 -0.96
C MET A 1 -12.90 44.56 -1.50
N ASP A 2 -11.68 44.37 -1.01
CA ASP A 2 -10.75 43.35 -1.51
C ASP A 2 -11.04 42.01 -0.86
N ALA A 3 -11.46 41.05 -1.67
CA ALA A 3 -11.71 39.69 -1.24
C ALA A 3 -10.37 38.99 -0.98
N THR A 4 -10.14 38.68 0.29
CA THR A 4 -9.05 37.88 0.80
C THR A 4 -9.10 36.47 0.19
N VAL A 5 -8.13 36.19 -0.70
CA VAL A 5 -7.88 34.85 -1.24
C VAL A 5 -7.32 33.97 -0.12
N MET A 6 -8.21 33.32 0.64
CA MET A 6 -7.83 32.18 1.47
C MET A 6 -7.35 31.05 0.55
N THR A 7 -6.09 30.64 0.69
CA THR A 7 -5.50 29.49 -0.01
C THR A 7 -5.45 28.27 0.92
N PRO A 8 -6.45 27.37 0.90
CA PRO A 8 -6.40 26.15 1.70
C PRO A 8 -5.77 25.02 0.87
N ASP A 9 -4.45 25.02 0.62
CA ASP A 9 -3.86 23.91 -0.16
C ASP A 9 -2.40 23.53 0.20
N ARG A 10 -1.88 23.96 1.35
CA ARG A 10 -0.54 23.54 1.82
C ARG A 10 -0.54 22.29 2.68
N ALA A 11 -1.62 22.02 3.43
CA ALA A 11 -1.68 20.90 4.37
C ALA A 11 -1.74 19.52 3.68
N GLY A 12 -2.44 19.40 2.54
CA GLY A 12 -2.64 18.14 1.83
C GLY A 12 -1.40 17.59 1.12
N ARG A 13 -0.57 18.48 0.54
CA ARG A 13 0.68 18.11 -0.17
C ARG A 13 1.72 17.52 0.78
N LYS A 14 1.82 18.08 2.00
CA LYS A 14 2.71 17.56 3.04
C LYS A 14 2.29 16.14 3.42
N GLN A 15 1.01 15.87 3.64
CA GLN A 15 0.51 14.58 4.12
C GLN A 15 0.62 13.43 3.09
N GLN A 16 0.55 13.73 1.79
CA GLN A 16 0.66 12.73 0.72
C GLN A 16 2.12 12.39 0.39
N ARG A 17 3.00 13.40 0.34
CA ARG A 17 4.45 13.15 0.40
C ARG A 17 4.76 12.38 1.68
N LEU A 18 4.17 12.75 2.82
CA LEU A 18 4.35 12.02 4.08
C LEU A 18 3.88 10.58 4.00
N ARG A 19 2.86 10.21 3.21
CA ARG A 19 2.41 8.80 3.07
C ARG A 19 3.25 7.97 2.12
N LEU A 20 3.73 8.55 1.01
CA LEU A 20 4.65 7.87 0.10
C LEU A 20 6.06 7.80 0.69
N ILE A 21 6.50 8.87 1.35
CA ILE A 21 7.69 8.89 2.19
C ILE A 21 7.47 7.96 3.38
N LEU A 22 6.32 7.93 4.05
CA LEU A 22 6.05 6.91 5.09
C LEU A 22 6.13 5.52 4.49
N GLY A 23 5.62 5.24 3.29
CA GLY A 23 5.74 3.91 2.68
C GLY A 23 7.19 3.56 2.35
N LEU A 24 7.91 4.48 1.71
CA LEU A 24 9.30 4.33 1.27
C LEU A 24 10.32 4.46 2.41
N VAL A 25 9.95 5.07 3.53
CA VAL A 25 10.76 5.30 4.75
C VAL A 25 10.35 4.33 5.85
N LEU A 26 9.07 3.99 6.05
CA LEU A 26 8.68 2.89 6.96
C LEU A 26 9.29 1.60 6.48
N LEU A 27 9.37 1.31 5.18
CA LEU A 27 9.90 0.03 4.75
C LEU A 27 11.36 -0.15 5.21
N PRO A 28 12.31 0.76 4.89
CA PRO A 28 13.66 0.72 5.43
C PRO A 28 13.75 1.07 6.92
N ALA A 29 12.82 1.82 7.52
CA ALA A 29 12.82 2.12 8.96
C ALA A 29 12.25 0.96 9.79
N VAL A 30 11.34 0.15 9.26
CA VAL A 30 10.86 -1.10 9.88
C VAL A 30 11.93 -2.15 9.73
N VAL A 31 12.53 -2.29 8.54
CA VAL A 31 13.70 -3.16 8.32
C VAL A 31 14.88 -2.72 9.21
N GLY A 32 15.14 -1.42 9.29
CA GLY A 32 16.18 -0.83 10.12
C GLY A 32 15.89 -0.92 11.62
N ALA A 33 14.65 -0.72 12.06
CA ALA A 33 14.24 -0.88 13.45
C ALA A 33 14.21 -2.37 13.87
N LEU A 34 13.90 -3.28 12.95
CA LEU A 34 14.09 -4.73 13.17
C LEU A 34 15.58 -5.05 13.32
N ALA A 35 16.43 -4.54 12.42
CA ALA A 35 17.88 -4.75 12.50
C ALA A 35 18.51 -4.14 13.76
N VAL A 36 18.11 -2.93 14.13
CA VAL A 36 18.58 -2.22 15.34
C VAL A 36 17.98 -2.84 16.60
N GLY A 37 16.71 -3.26 16.58
CA GLY A 37 16.07 -3.96 17.70
C GLY A 37 16.76 -5.29 18.01
N VAL A 38 17.16 -6.03 16.98
CA VAL A 38 17.99 -7.25 17.10
C VAL A 38 19.39 -6.91 17.61
N ALA A 39 20.00 -5.80 17.18
CA ALA A 39 21.34 -5.41 17.60
C ALA A 39 21.41 -4.79 19.01
N VAL A 40 20.36 -4.12 19.48
CA VAL A 40 20.37 -3.30 20.72
C VAL A 40 19.56 -3.94 21.85
N GLY A 41 18.54 -4.75 21.55
CA GLY A 41 17.66 -5.34 22.58
C GLY A 41 18.29 -6.46 23.42
N GLY A 42 19.48 -6.93 23.06
CA GLY A 42 20.11 -8.13 23.63
C GLY A 42 20.74 -7.98 25.02
N GLN A 43 20.38 -6.98 25.85
CA GLN A 43 21.09 -6.81 27.13
C GLN A 43 20.33 -7.03 28.43
N ASN A 44 18.99 -6.92 28.60
CA ASN A 44 18.42 -7.06 29.96
C ASN A 44 16.91 -7.35 30.14
N THR A 45 16.16 -7.76 29.12
CA THR A 45 14.72 -8.09 29.29
C THR A 45 14.36 -9.41 28.62
N GLY A 46 13.93 -10.42 29.40
CA GLY A 46 13.52 -11.76 28.93
C GLY A 46 12.34 -11.82 27.95
N ILE A 47 11.88 -10.66 27.47
CA ILE A 47 10.87 -10.48 26.42
C ILE A 47 11.48 -10.71 25.01
N PHE A 48 12.81 -10.61 24.88
CA PHE A 48 13.55 -10.92 23.65
C PHE A 48 14.22 -12.30 23.68
N ASP A 49 14.20 -12.98 24.84
CA ASP A 49 14.78 -14.30 25.00
C ASP A 49 13.78 -15.37 24.57
N GLY A 50 14.17 -16.11 23.54
CA GLY A 50 13.43 -17.25 23.03
C GLY A 50 14.31 -17.98 22.04
N GLU A 51 14.85 -19.14 22.41
CA GLU A 51 15.54 -19.99 21.45
C GLU A 51 14.49 -20.66 20.56
N PRO A 52 14.41 -20.33 19.26
CA PRO A 52 13.49 -21.00 18.36
C PRO A 52 13.79 -22.50 18.32
N PRO A 53 12.78 -23.37 18.43
CA PRO A 53 12.91 -24.76 18.04
C PRO A 53 13.50 -24.85 16.63
N ARG A 54 14.37 -25.83 16.37
CA ARG A 54 15.04 -25.96 15.05
C ARG A 54 14.06 -25.98 13.87
N TRP A 55 12.90 -26.59 14.05
CA TRP A 55 11.84 -26.61 13.02
C TRP A 55 11.28 -25.21 12.74
N ALA A 56 11.06 -24.40 13.79
CA ALA A 56 10.55 -23.04 13.69
C ALA A 56 11.57 -22.12 13.02
N GLY A 57 12.85 -22.25 13.37
CA GLY A 57 13.94 -21.52 12.72
C GLY A 57 14.04 -21.83 11.23
N ASN A 58 14.02 -23.11 10.84
CA ASN A 58 14.05 -23.51 9.44
C ASN A 58 12.82 -23.03 8.66
N PHE A 59 11.63 -23.17 9.24
CA PHE A 59 10.39 -22.69 8.65
C PHE A 59 10.38 -21.17 8.48
N GLY A 60 10.83 -20.43 9.50
CA GLY A 60 10.97 -18.98 9.46
C GLY A 60 11.91 -18.52 8.34
N ARG A 61 13.09 -19.17 8.19
CA ARG A 61 14.01 -18.89 7.07
C ARG A 61 13.35 -19.12 5.70
N LEU A 62 12.65 -20.23 5.54
CA LEU A 62 11.95 -20.55 4.29
C LEU A 62 10.89 -19.49 3.95
N LEU A 63 10.10 -19.05 4.94
CA LEU A 63 9.10 -18.00 4.75
C LEU A 63 9.74 -16.65 4.37
N VAL A 64 10.84 -16.26 5.03
CA VAL A 64 11.56 -15.02 4.68
C VAL A 64 12.09 -15.09 3.25
N ILE A 65 12.75 -16.18 2.86
CA ILE A 65 13.28 -16.36 1.51
C ILE A 65 12.15 -16.30 0.48
N LEU A 66 11.05 -17.02 0.73
CA LEU A 66 9.89 -17.03 -0.17
C LEU A 66 9.25 -15.65 -0.29
N GLY A 67 9.06 -14.94 0.83
CA GLY A 67 8.52 -13.58 0.84
C GLY A 67 9.37 -12.61 0.03
N VAL A 68 10.69 -12.66 0.19
CA VAL A 68 11.65 -11.85 -0.58
C VAL A 68 11.59 -12.18 -2.07
N ILE A 69 11.52 -13.47 -2.45
CA ILE A 69 11.39 -13.88 -3.86
C ILE A 69 10.11 -13.29 -4.46
N VAL A 70 8.98 -13.36 -3.74
CA VAL A 70 7.70 -12.80 -4.19
C VAL A 70 7.79 -11.28 -4.33
N GLU A 71 8.41 -10.59 -3.37
CA GLU A 71 8.61 -9.13 -3.42
C GLU A 71 9.44 -8.72 -4.63
N VAL A 72 10.58 -9.37 -4.86
CA VAL A 72 11.47 -9.11 -6.02
C VAL A 72 10.74 -9.39 -7.33
N ALA A 73 10.06 -10.53 -7.45
CA ALA A 73 9.30 -10.89 -8.63
C ALA A 73 8.18 -9.88 -8.93
N ALA A 74 7.45 -9.43 -7.90
CA ALA A 74 6.41 -8.41 -8.04
C ALA A 74 6.98 -7.09 -8.53
N VAL A 75 8.10 -6.62 -7.97
CA VAL A 75 8.78 -5.39 -8.39
C VAL A 75 9.26 -5.50 -9.84
N VAL A 76 9.96 -6.59 -10.19
CA VAL A 76 10.45 -6.83 -11.55
C VAL A 76 9.29 -6.85 -12.55
N TRP A 77 8.18 -7.51 -12.21
CA TRP A 77 7.00 -7.56 -13.07
C TRP A 77 6.37 -6.17 -13.27
N VAL A 78 6.27 -5.34 -12.22
CA VAL A 78 5.75 -3.97 -12.32
C VAL A 78 6.63 -3.08 -13.19
N VAL A 79 7.95 -3.22 -13.07
CA VAL A 79 8.91 -2.47 -13.88
C VAL A 79 8.82 -2.92 -15.34
N ARG A 80 8.82 -4.24 -15.60
CA ARG A 80 8.75 -4.80 -16.97
C ARG A 80 7.44 -4.48 -17.69
N THR A 81 6.32 -4.45 -16.99
CA THR A 81 5.01 -4.13 -17.57
C THR A 81 4.81 -2.63 -17.85
N GLY A 82 5.79 -1.77 -17.51
CA GLY A 82 5.70 -0.33 -17.73
C GLY A 82 4.63 0.36 -16.86
N ARG A 83 4.00 -0.37 -15.92
CA ARG A 83 2.95 0.16 -15.03
C ARG A 83 3.41 1.35 -14.22
N TYR A 84 4.68 1.35 -13.81
CA TYR A 84 5.29 2.48 -13.12
C TYR A 84 5.35 3.73 -14.02
N ARG A 85 5.71 3.56 -15.30
CA ARG A 85 5.77 4.67 -16.27
C ARG A 85 4.37 5.22 -16.56
N ALA A 86 3.39 4.34 -16.77
CA ALA A 86 1.99 4.73 -16.97
C ALA A 86 1.44 5.51 -15.77
N ALA A 87 1.69 5.06 -14.54
CA ALA A 87 1.26 5.76 -13.34
C ALA A 87 1.90 7.16 -13.19
N ARG A 88 3.14 7.34 -13.67
CA ARG A 88 3.84 8.64 -13.66
C ARG A 88 3.37 9.62 -14.74
N GLN A 89 2.72 9.13 -15.78
CA GLN A 89 2.18 9.95 -16.86
C GLN A 89 0.69 10.26 -16.68
N SER A 90 0.07 9.77 -15.60
CA SER A 90 -1.36 9.96 -15.35
C SER A 90 -1.70 11.45 -15.15
N PRO A 91 -2.72 11.98 -15.85
CA PRO A 91 -3.23 13.34 -15.66
C PRO A 91 -3.66 13.60 -14.21
N LEU A 92 -4.03 12.55 -13.47
CA LEU A 92 -4.37 12.65 -12.06
C LEU A 92 -3.23 13.24 -11.23
N LEU A 93 -1.97 13.17 -11.69
CA LEU A 93 -0.82 13.75 -10.98
C LEU A 93 -0.76 15.28 -11.00
N THR A 94 -1.45 15.96 -11.91
CA THR A 94 -1.51 17.42 -11.95
C THR A 94 -2.59 17.98 -11.02
N LEU A 95 -3.59 17.16 -10.66
CA LEU A 95 -4.71 17.55 -9.79
C LEU A 95 -4.29 17.70 -8.32
N SER A 96 -4.97 18.60 -7.61
CA SER A 96 -4.81 18.73 -6.15
C SER A 96 -5.25 17.46 -5.42
N TRP A 97 -4.74 17.25 -4.21
CA TRP A 97 -5.03 16.05 -3.44
C TRP A 97 -6.50 15.96 -3.00
N SER A 98 -7.10 17.11 -2.65
CA SER A 98 -8.51 17.21 -2.30
C SER A 98 -9.39 16.74 -3.46
N HIS A 99 -9.06 17.16 -4.69
CA HIS A 99 -9.74 16.76 -5.91
C HIS A 99 -9.62 15.26 -6.18
N ARG A 100 -8.41 14.71 -6.12
CA ARG A 100 -8.20 13.25 -6.25
C ARG A 100 -8.98 12.44 -5.20
N ARG A 101 -9.03 12.92 -3.96
CA ARG A 101 -9.78 12.27 -2.87
C ARG A 101 -11.29 12.39 -3.07
N ARG A 102 -11.77 13.44 -3.73
CA ARG A 102 -13.18 13.60 -4.12
C ARG A 102 -13.52 12.63 -5.26
N LEU A 103 -12.72 12.60 -6.34
CA LEU A 103 -12.84 11.62 -7.44
C LEU A 103 -12.86 10.18 -6.92
N ALA A 104 -11.89 9.82 -6.08
CA ALA A 104 -11.84 8.47 -5.49
C ALA A 104 -13.05 8.15 -4.60
N ARG A 105 -13.66 9.16 -3.96
CA ARG A 105 -14.90 8.98 -3.19
C ARG A 105 -16.11 8.77 -4.10
N GLN A 106 -16.21 9.53 -5.20
CA GLN A 106 -17.29 9.37 -6.18
C GLN A 106 -17.24 7.97 -6.84
N VAL A 107 -16.07 7.55 -7.32
CA VAL A 107 -15.86 6.18 -7.87
C VAL A 107 -16.21 5.10 -6.85
N ARG A 108 -15.86 5.29 -5.57
CA ARG A 108 -16.18 4.31 -4.52
C ARG A 108 -17.67 4.27 -4.17
N ARG A 109 -18.40 5.36 -4.35
CA ARG A 109 -19.82 5.49 -4.01
C ARG A 109 -20.74 5.18 -5.20
N GLY A 110 -20.22 5.16 -6.42
CA GLY A 110 -21.04 4.97 -7.62
C GLY A 110 -21.88 6.20 -7.98
N THR A 111 -21.53 7.37 -7.45
CA THR A 111 -22.32 8.60 -7.62
C THR A 111 -21.44 9.68 -8.26
N PRO A 112 -21.31 9.69 -9.60
CA PRO A 112 -20.61 10.75 -10.30
C PRO A 112 -21.37 12.08 -10.11
N GLU A 113 -20.64 13.16 -9.80
CA GLU A 113 -21.23 14.50 -9.70
C GLU A 113 -21.35 15.12 -11.10
N ALA A 114 -22.42 15.89 -11.36
CA ALA A 114 -22.78 16.35 -12.71
C ALA A 114 -21.71 17.23 -13.39
N ASP A 115 -20.92 17.98 -12.61
CA ASP A 115 -19.88 18.89 -13.11
C ASP A 115 -18.49 18.24 -13.19
N GLU A 116 -18.35 16.95 -12.83
CA GLU A 116 -17.07 16.29 -12.80
C GLU A 116 -16.71 15.71 -14.18
N ASP A 117 -15.45 15.86 -14.60
CA ASP A 117 -14.97 15.35 -15.88
C ASP A 117 -15.06 13.81 -15.92
N PRO A 118 -15.88 13.23 -16.82
CA PRO A 118 -16.00 11.78 -17.01
C PRO A 118 -14.65 11.08 -17.21
N ALA A 119 -13.73 11.70 -17.93
CA ALA A 119 -12.43 11.11 -18.26
C ALA A 119 -11.58 10.93 -16.99
N LEU A 120 -11.63 11.89 -16.05
CA LEU A 120 -10.93 11.80 -14.77
C LEU A 120 -11.51 10.71 -13.87
N LEU A 121 -12.83 10.52 -13.89
CA LEU A 121 -13.50 9.46 -13.15
C LEU A 121 -13.14 8.08 -13.69
N VAL A 122 -13.18 7.89 -15.01
CA VAL A 122 -12.79 6.64 -15.67
C VAL A 122 -11.32 6.32 -15.39
N GLU A 123 -10.42 7.30 -15.51
CA GLU A 123 -9.00 7.10 -15.23
C GLU A 123 -8.75 6.76 -13.75
N THR A 124 -9.46 7.43 -12.82
CA THR A 124 -9.38 7.11 -11.39
C THR A 124 -9.86 5.68 -11.12
N ALA A 125 -10.94 5.25 -11.76
CA ALA A 125 -11.45 3.90 -11.63
C ALA A 125 -10.49 2.86 -12.24
N ARG A 126 -9.93 3.11 -13.43
CA ARG A 126 -8.91 2.25 -14.05
C ARG A 126 -7.67 2.14 -13.17
N GLN A 127 -7.21 3.24 -12.59
CA GLN A 127 -6.08 3.22 -11.66
C GLN A 127 -6.38 2.38 -10.41
N ALA A 128 -7.58 2.52 -9.83
CA ALA A 128 -8.00 1.75 -8.66
C ALA A 128 -8.18 0.25 -8.97
N ALA A 129 -8.75 -0.10 -10.12
CA ALA A 129 -8.84 -1.49 -10.59
C ALA A 129 -7.44 -2.07 -10.84
N GLY A 130 -6.54 -1.27 -11.42
CA GLY A 130 -5.16 -1.62 -11.69
C GLY A 130 -4.34 -1.92 -10.43
N GLN A 131 -4.68 -1.35 -9.26
CA GLN A 131 -3.93 -1.53 -8.01
C GLN A 131 -3.95 -2.96 -7.44
N ARG A 132 -4.72 -3.90 -8.01
CA ARG A 132 -4.76 -5.32 -7.56
C ARG A 132 -3.39 -5.97 -7.45
N TRP A 133 -2.45 -5.61 -8.31
CA TRP A 133 -1.09 -6.17 -8.26
C TRP A 133 -0.39 -5.91 -6.92
N PHE A 134 -0.75 -4.82 -6.24
CA PHE A 134 -0.16 -4.45 -4.95
C PHE A 134 -0.43 -5.52 -3.88
N VAL A 135 -1.48 -6.33 -4.04
CA VAL A 135 -1.78 -7.46 -3.15
C VAL A 135 -0.66 -8.50 -3.16
N VAL A 136 0.00 -8.73 -4.31
CA VAL A 136 1.13 -9.67 -4.40
C VAL A 136 2.30 -9.16 -3.57
N LEU A 137 2.60 -7.86 -3.64
CA LEU A 137 3.65 -7.24 -2.84
C LEU A 137 3.33 -7.32 -1.33
N VAL A 138 2.08 -7.02 -0.96
CA VAL A 138 1.61 -7.12 0.44
C VAL A 138 1.66 -8.56 0.95
N ALA A 139 1.34 -9.55 0.10
CA ALA A 139 1.46 -10.96 0.45
C ALA A 139 2.91 -11.37 0.71
N GLY A 140 3.86 -10.89 -0.11
CA GLY A 140 5.30 -11.06 0.14
C GLY A 140 5.71 -10.49 1.51
N LEU A 141 5.35 -9.23 1.78
CA LEU A 141 5.66 -8.56 3.05
C LEU A 141 5.04 -9.26 4.26
N ALA A 142 3.79 -9.73 4.14
CA ALA A 142 3.14 -10.50 5.19
C ALA A 142 3.88 -11.82 5.45
N THR A 143 4.27 -12.53 4.40
CA THR A 143 5.02 -13.79 4.49
C THR A 143 6.38 -13.56 5.16
N THR A 144 7.11 -12.53 4.75
CA THR A 144 8.38 -12.12 5.36
C THR A 144 8.19 -11.76 6.85
N SER A 145 7.14 -11.00 7.19
CA SER A 145 6.85 -10.61 8.58
C SER A 145 6.58 -11.84 9.47
N VAL A 146 5.83 -12.82 8.96
CA VAL A 146 5.58 -14.08 9.66
C VAL A 146 6.88 -14.87 9.82
N GLY A 147 7.69 -14.98 8.77
CA GLY A 147 8.99 -15.64 8.83
C GLY A 147 9.92 -15.04 9.88
N GLN A 148 9.99 -13.71 9.97
CA GLN A 148 10.75 -12.99 11.01
C GLN A 148 10.22 -13.29 12.42
N ALA A 149 8.90 -13.41 12.59
CA ALA A 149 8.31 -13.77 13.88
C ALA A 149 8.73 -15.18 14.34
N PHE A 150 8.79 -16.14 13.41
CA PHE A 150 9.28 -17.49 13.68
C PHE A 150 10.79 -17.56 13.96
N LEU A 151 11.58 -16.67 13.34
CA LEU A 151 13.02 -16.60 13.57
C LEU A 151 13.38 -16.06 14.95
N GLY A 152 12.64 -15.07 15.44
CA GLY A 152 12.88 -14.48 16.76
C GLY A 152 12.31 -15.30 17.91
N PHE A 153 11.22 -16.05 17.69
CA PHE A 153 10.53 -16.94 18.65
C PHE A 153 10.43 -16.38 20.09
N ALA A 154 10.24 -15.06 20.21
CA ALA A 154 10.05 -14.37 21.48
C ALA A 154 8.67 -13.67 21.50
N PRO A 155 8.07 -13.43 22.68
CA PRO A 155 6.76 -12.78 22.79
C PRO A 155 6.67 -11.45 22.04
N PHE A 156 7.75 -10.66 22.05
CA PHE A 156 7.83 -9.42 21.29
C PHE A 156 7.60 -9.62 19.78
N PHE A 157 8.30 -10.59 19.20
CA PHE A 157 8.19 -10.91 17.78
C PHE A 157 6.81 -11.48 17.43
N ALA A 158 6.18 -12.23 18.33
CA ALA A 158 4.81 -12.69 18.16
C ALA A 158 3.81 -11.52 18.13
N VAL A 159 3.93 -10.56 19.06
CA VAL A 159 3.07 -9.37 19.12
C VAL A 159 3.25 -8.50 17.88
N ILE A 160 4.48 -8.18 17.50
CA ILE A 160 4.75 -7.37 16.30
C ILE A 160 4.33 -8.12 15.03
N GLY A 161 4.64 -9.41 14.93
CA GLY A 161 4.24 -10.25 13.80
C GLY A 161 2.72 -10.28 13.65
N GLY A 162 1.99 -10.46 14.75
CA GLY A 162 0.53 -10.41 14.77
C GLY A 162 -0.04 -9.05 14.34
N LEU A 163 0.51 -7.96 14.87
CA LEU A 163 0.09 -6.60 14.50
C LEU A 163 0.33 -6.32 13.01
N LEU A 164 1.52 -6.68 12.49
CA LEU A 164 1.84 -6.54 11.08
C LEU A 164 0.90 -7.37 10.21
N LEU A 165 0.61 -8.61 10.58
CA LEU A 165 -0.32 -9.48 9.86
C LEU A 165 -1.71 -8.84 9.75
N VAL A 166 -2.22 -8.24 10.84
CA VAL A 166 -3.50 -7.50 10.82
C VAL A 166 -3.44 -6.31 9.87
N ILE A 167 -2.36 -5.51 9.92
CA ILE A 167 -2.16 -4.36 9.03
C ILE A 167 -2.15 -4.80 7.56
N TRP A 168 -1.39 -5.84 7.23
CA TRP A 168 -1.31 -6.39 5.87
C TRP A 168 -2.64 -6.95 5.38
N THR A 169 -3.39 -7.61 6.26
CA THR A 169 -4.73 -8.13 5.95
C THR A 169 -5.70 -6.99 5.64
N VAL A 170 -5.76 -5.97 6.50
CA VAL A 170 -6.62 -4.80 6.30
C VAL A 170 -6.25 -4.08 4.99
N LEU A 171 -4.96 -3.93 4.71
CA LEU A 171 -4.48 -3.31 3.48
C LEU A 171 -4.90 -4.10 2.24
N THR A 172 -4.70 -5.42 2.24
CA THR A 172 -5.13 -6.33 1.18
C THR A 172 -6.63 -6.24 0.93
N VAL A 173 -7.45 -6.38 1.99
CA VAL A 173 -8.91 -6.30 1.89
C VAL A 173 -9.35 -4.93 1.36
N SER A 174 -8.71 -3.85 1.82
CA SER A 174 -9.00 -2.49 1.35
C SER A 174 -8.70 -2.34 -0.14
N VAL A 175 -7.52 -2.79 -0.61
CA VAL A 175 -7.14 -2.75 -2.03
C VAL A 175 -8.10 -3.56 -2.88
N LEU A 176 -8.42 -4.79 -2.48
CA LEU A 176 -9.35 -5.65 -3.21
C LEU A 176 -10.76 -5.06 -3.26
N ARG A 177 -11.28 -4.55 -2.14
CA ARG A 177 -12.59 -3.88 -2.10
C ARG A 177 -12.62 -2.65 -3.01
N ASN A 178 -11.58 -1.82 -2.99
CA ASN A 178 -11.50 -0.65 -3.85
C ASN A 178 -11.43 -1.01 -5.33
N ALA A 179 -10.64 -2.03 -5.68
CA ALA A 179 -10.55 -2.50 -7.06
C ALA A 179 -11.87 -3.10 -7.56
N ARG A 180 -12.56 -3.90 -6.73
CA ARG A 180 -13.89 -4.43 -7.06
C ARG A 180 -14.93 -3.32 -7.26
N ARG A 181 -14.93 -2.29 -6.40
CA ARG A 181 -15.81 -1.12 -6.55
C ARG A 181 -15.51 -0.32 -7.80
N ALA A 182 -14.24 -0.13 -8.14
CA ALA A 182 -13.84 0.56 -9.35
C ALA A 182 -14.25 -0.21 -10.62
N GLU A 183 -14.16 -1.54 -10.60
CA GLU A 183 -14.67 -2.38 -11.70
C GLU A 183 -16.19 -2.41 -11.79
N ALA A 184 -16.89 -2.31 -10.66
CA ALA A 184 -18.34 -2.12 -10.67
C ALA A 184 -18.69 -0.77 -11.30
N PHE A 185 -18.05 0.31 -10.86
CA PHE A 185 -18.22 1.65 -11.44
C PHE A 185 -17.99 1.69 -12.96
N LEU A 186 -16.93 1.06 -13.46
CA LEU A 186 -16.66 0.99 -14.91
C LEU A 186 -17.70 0.16 -15.68
N ARG A 187 -18.33 -0.83 -15.03
CA ARG A 187 -19.39 -1.63 -15.64
C ARG A 187 -20.74 -0.91 -15.64
N ASP A 188 -21.03 -0.16 -14.58
CA ASP A 188 -22.30 0.55 -14.40
C ASP A 188 -22.36 1.85 -15.22
N HIS A 189 -21.21 2.39 -15.63
CA HIS A 189 -21.10 3.62 -16.41
C HIS A 189 -20.32 3.44 -17.73
N PRO A 190 -20.82 2.60 -18.66
CA PRO A 190 -20.15 2.38 -19.95
C PRO A 190 -20.16 3.64 -20.83
N ASP A 191 -21.15 4.52 -20.64
CA ASP A 191 -21.31 5.81 -21.34
C ASP A 191 -20.15 6.77 -21.07
N LEU A 192 -19.57 6.75 -19.86
CA LEU A 192 -18.40 7.56 -19.52
C LEU A 192 -17.14 7.07 -20.23
N SER A 193 -17.09 5.79 -20.63
CA SER A 193 -15.94 5.20 -21.30
C SER A 193 -15.92 5.42 -22.82
N GLY A 194 -17.06 5.76 -23.43
CA GLY A 194 -17.23 5.92 -24.88
C GLY A 194 -16.96 7.33 -25.43
N ARG A 195 -16.74 8.34 -24.58
CA ARG A 195 -16.46 9.74 -25.00
C ARG A 195 -14.97 10.06 -25.13
N TRP A 196 -14.15 9.09 -25.53
CA TRP A 196 -12.76 9.35 -25.91
C TRP A 196 -12.73 9.64 -27.43
N PRO A 197 -12.40 10.88 -27.85
CA PRO A 197 -12.02 11.14 -29.24
C PRO A 197 -10.70 10.44 -29.59
#